data_AF-A0A7V1HE96-F1
#
_entry.id   AF-A0A7V1HE96-F1
#
_cell.length_a   1.000
_cell.length_b   1.000
_cell.length_c   1.000
_cell.angle_alpha   90.00
_cell.angle_beta   90.00
_cell.angle_gamma   90.00
#
_symmetry.space_group_name_H-M   'P 1'
#
loop_
_entity.id
_entity.type
_entity.pdbx_description
1 polymer ?
#
loop_
_entity_poly.entity_id
_entity_poly.type
_entity_poly.pdbx_seq_one_letter_code
_entity_poly.pdbx_strand_id
1 'polypeptide(L)'
;MKLHTHKFAFAAASSMALLYIVCATLVMLWPTQALQLTASWLHLSTLKQVAPYIQVTFANATSGTIQSFVYTYLYAWLLAWIYNQLITKK
;
A
#
# COMPACT_ATOMS: atom_id res chain seq x y z
N MET A 1 -23.75 -11.31 6.60
CA MET A 1 -22.61 -12.17 6.99
C MET A 1 -21.72 -11.38 7.93
N LYS A 2 -21.18 -11.99 8.99
CA LYS A 2 -20.23 -11.34 9.90
C LYS A 2 -18.81 -11.64 9.43
N LEU A 3 -18.03 -10.62 9.10
CA LEU A 3 -16.62 -10.77 8.74
C LEU A 3 -15.81 -11.11 9.98
N HIS A 4 -14.91 -12.08 9.87
CA HIS A 4 -13.86 -12.28 10.87
C HIS A 4 -12.80 -11.19 10.71
N THR A 5 -12.96 -10.09 11.45
CA THR A 5 -12.21 -8.84 11.32
C THR A 5 -10.70 -9.05 11.21
N HIS A 6 -10.12 -9.85 12.11
CA HIS A 6 -8.68 -10.12 12.11
C HIS A 6 -8.21 -11.02 10.96
N LYS A 7 -8.99 -12.05 10.59
CA LYS A 7 -8.65 -12.94 9.47
C LYS A 7 -8.70 -12.18 8.14
N PHE A 8 -9.71 -11.34 7.96
CA PHE A 8 -9.86 -10.49 6.79
C PHE A 8 -8.72 -9.45 6.71
N ALA A 9 -8.46 -8.75 7.81
CA ALA A 9 -7.38 -7.76 7.86
C ALA A 9 -6.02 -8.38 7.56
N PHE A 10 -5.74 -9.58 8.09
CA PHE A 10 -4.48 -10.29 7.83
C PHE A 10 -4.36 -10.74 6.37
N ALA A 11 -5.43 -11.27 5.78
CA ALA A 11 -5.45 -11.66 4.37
C ALA A 11 -5.26 -10.45 3.43
N ALA A 12 -5.90 -9.32 3.74
CA ALA A 12 -5.75 -8.08 2.99
C ALA A 12 -4.32 -7.52 3.11
N ALA A 13 -3.78 -7.46 4.33
CA ALA A 13 -2.43 -6.96 4.60
C ALA A 13 -1.35 -7.81 3.92
N SER A 14 -1.46 -9.14 3.99
CA SER A 14 -0.51 -10.05 3.33
C SER A 14 -0.56 -9.93 1.80
N SER A 15 -1.76 -9.83 1.23
CA SER A 15 -1.92 -9.59 -0.22
C SER A 15 -1.29 -8.26 -0.64
N MET A 16 -1.48 -7.20 0.15
CA MET A 16 -0.87 -5.89 -0.14
C MET A 16 0.64 -5.90 0.01
N ALA A 17 1.20 -6.62 0.99
CA ALA A 17 2.64 -6.75 1.14
C ALA A 17 3.28 -7.45 -0.08
N LEU A 18 2.65 -8.51 -0.59
CA LEU A 18 3.09 -9.19 -1.81
C LEU A 18 3.05 -8.24 -3.01
N LEU A 19 1.95 -7.51 -3.17
CA LEU A 19 1.80 -6.52 -4.25
C LEU A 19 2.86 -5.41 -4.12
N TYR A 20 3.12 -4.92 -2.90
CA TYR A 20 4.13 -3.91 -2.65
C TYR A 20 5.54 -4.40 -3.03
N ILE A 21 5.90 -5.65 -2.70
CA ILE A 21 7.19 -6.23 -3.10
C ILE A 21 7.32 -6.23 -4.63
N VAL A 22 6.29 -6.66 -5.35
CA VAL A 22 6.28 -6.64 -6.81
C VAL A 22 6.44 -5.19 -7.32
N CYS A 23 5.68 -4.24 -6.78
CA CYS A 23 5.82 -2.83 -7.13
C CYS A 23 7.23 -2.30 -6.86
N ALA A 24 7.83 -2.61 -5.71
CA ALA A 24 9.18 -2.19 -5.37
C ALA A 24 10.21 -2.73 -6.38
N THR A 25 10.10 -4.00 -6.78
CA THR A 25 10.99 -4.56 -7.81
C THR A 25 10.84 -3.86 -9.17
N LEU A 26 9.62 -3.54 -9.60
CA LEU A 26 9.37 -2.80 -10.84
C LEU A 26 9.94 -1.38 -10.80
N VAL A 27 9.82 -0.70 -9.66
CA VAL A 27 10.40 0.64 -9.45
C VAL A 27 11.93 0.59 -9.49
N MET A 28 12.55 -0.47 -8.98
CA MET A 28 14.01 -0.66 -9.07
C MET A 28 14.48 -0.86 -10.53
N LEU A 29 13.69 -1.56 -11.34
CA LEU A 29 14.00 -1.80 -12.76
C LEU A 29 13.75 -0.54 -13.64
N TRP A 30 12.70 0.23 -13.35
CA TRP A 30 12.27 1.38 -14.15
C TRP A 30 11.86 2.61 -13.30
N PRO A 31 12.84 3.25 -12.62
CA PRO A 31 12.55 4.34 -11.68
C PRO A 31 11.96 5.59 -12.35
N THR A 32 12.42 5.91 -13.57
CA THR A 32 11.95 7.07 -14.34
C THR A 32 10.48 6.96 -14.75
N GLN A 33 10.05 5.79 -15.19
CA GLN A 33 8.68 5.49 -15.58
C GLN A 33 7.76 5.47 -14.36
N ALA A 34 8.23 4.89 -13.24
CA ALA A 34 7.49 4.88 -11.99
C ALA A 34 7.22 6.30 -11.46
N LEU A 35 8.21 7.19 -11.54
CA LEU A 35 8.04 8.60 -11.14
C LEU A 35 7.07 9.35 -12.04
N GLN A 36 7.09 9.11 -13.36
CA GLN A 36 6.12 9.72 -14.27
C GLN A 36 4.69 9.22 -14.01
N LEU A 37 4.53 7.92 -13.78
CA LEU A 37 3.24 7.33 -13.43
C LEU A 37 2.71 7.93 -12.11
N THR A 38 3.56 7.99 -11.08
CA THR A 38 3.20 8.58 -9.79
C THR A 38 2.83 10.07 -9.91
N ALA A 39 3.56 10.82 -10.74
CA ALA A 39 3.24 12.23 -11.00
C ALA A 39 1.85 12.38 -11.62
N SER A 40 1.53 11.54 -12.62
CA SER A 40 0.20 11.55 -13.25
C SER A 40 -0.93 11.17 -12.29
N TRP A 41 -0.73 10.17 -11.43
CA TRP A 41 -1.72 9.72 -10.44
C TRP A 41 -2.01 10.78 -9.37
N LEU A 42 -0.97 11.51 -8.95
CA LEU A 42 -1.10 12.56 -7.95
C LEU A 42 -1.46 13.93 -8.55
N HIS A 43 -1.69 14.02 -9.87
CA HIS A 43 -1.90 15.29 -10.58
C HIS A 43 -0.73 16.29 -10.42
N LEU A 44 0.50 15.80 -10.21
CA LEU A 44 1.69 16.63 -10.20
C LEU A 44 2.24 16.79 -11.61
N SER A 45 2.63 18.02 -11.96
CA SER A 45 3.20 18.35 -13.27
C SER A 45 4.58 17.74 -13.51
N THR A 46 5.40 17.55 -12.45
CA THR A 46 6.67 16.80 -12.55
C THR A 46 7.23 16.42 -11.19
N LEU A 47 7.72 15.18 -11.04
CA LEU A 47 8.47 14.70 -9.86
C LEU A 47 10.00 14.73 -10.08
N LYS A 48 10.45 15.38 -11.15
CA LYS A 48 11.86 15.47 -11.57
C LYS A 48 12.78 16.12 -10.52
N GLN A 49 12.26 17.01 -9.68
CA GLN A 49 13.02 17.68 -8.62
C GLN A 49 13.26 16.78 -7.39
N VAL A 50 12.40 15.79 -7.15
CA VAL A 50 12.52 14.83 -6.05
C VAL A 50 13.19 13.53 -6.47
N ALA A 51 13.26 13.25 -7.77
CA ALA A 51 13.96 12.10 -8.34
C ALA A 51 15.39 11.84 -7.77
N PRO A 52 16.28 12.85 -7.59
CA PRO A 52 17.62 12.60 -7.03
C PRO A 52 17.61 12.24 -5.53
N TYR A 53 16.54 12.58 -4.81
CA TYR A 53 16.39 12.27 -3.38
C TYR A 53 15.66 10.94 -3.13
N ILE A 54 14.98 10.40 -4.14
CA ILE A 54 14.27 9.12 -4.07
C ILE A 54 15.27 8.02 -4.40
N GLN A 55 16.11 7.68 -3.42
CA GLN A 55 16.95 6.48 -3.52
C GLN A 55 16.15 5.26 -3.06
N VAL A 56 15.91 4.34 -4.01
CA VAL A 56 15.30 3.05 -3.74
C VAL A 56 16.36 2.13 -3.12
N THR A 57 16.62 2.36 -1.84
CA THR A 57 17.51 1.49 -1.06
C THR A 57 16.72 0.28 -0.54
N PHE A 58 17.42 -0.84 -0.30
CA PHE A 58 16.81 -2.04 0.27
C PHE A 58 16.14 -1.77 1.64
N ALA A 59 16.73 -0.86 2.42
CA ALA A 59 16.16 -0.40 3.68
C ALA A 59 14.81 0.32 3.49
N ASN A 60 14.72 1.22 2.50
CA ASN A 60 13.48 1.93 2.19
C ASN A 60 12.39 0.99 1.65
N ALA A 61 12.75 0.02 0.79
CA ALA A 61 11.82 -0.97 0.27
C ALA A 61 11.27 -1.89 1.39
N THR A 62 12.13 -2.34 2.31
CA THR A 62 11.72 -3.18 3.44
C THR A 62 10.82 -2.41 4.40
N SER A 63 11.21 -1.18 4.76
CA SER A 63 10.40 -0.28 5.60
C SER A 63 9.03 0.00 4.98
N GLY A 64 8.98 0.27 3.68
CA GLY A 64 7.73 0.49 2.95
C GLY A 64 6.84 -0.76 2.87
N THR A 65 7.43 -1.96 2.79
CA THR A 65 6.68 -3.23 2.82
C THR A 65 6.03 -3.43 4.20
N ILE A 66 6.77 -3.16 5.28
CA ILE A 66 6.24 -3.27 6.65
C ILE A 66 5.14 -2.22 6.86
N GLN A 67 5.36 -0.97 6.46
CA GLN A 67 4.36 0.09 6.58
C GLN A 67 3.09 -0.23 5.79
N SER A 68 3.21 -0.66 4.53
CA SER A 68 2.05 -1.01 3.71
C SER A 68 1.27 -2.18 4.31
N PHE A 69 1.95 -3.19 4.87
CA PHE A 69 1.29 -4.26 5.61
C PHE A 69 0.52 -3.74 6.82
N VAL A 70 1.18 -2.98 7.71
CA VAL A 70 0.59 -2.48 8.96
C VAL A 70 -0.59 -1.56 8.68
N TYR A 71 -0.43 -0.59 7.77
CA TYR A 71 -1.51 0.33 7.43
C TYR A 71 -2.69 -0.41 6.79
N THR A 72 -2.44 -1.33 5.87
CA THR A 72 -3.52 -2.11 5.24
C THR A 72 -4.24 -2.97 6.27
N TYR A 73 -3.53 -3.56 7.21
CA TYR A 73 -4.13 -4.31 8.31
C TYR A 73 -5.09 -3.42 9.13
N LEU A 74 -4.63 -2.24 9.53
CA LEU A 74 -5.44 -1.29 10.31
C LEU A 74 -6.67 -0.82 9.54
N TYR A 75 -6.51 -0.43 8.27
CA TYR A 75 -7.63 0.00 7.43
C TYR A 75 -8.63 -1.13 7.17
N ALA A 76 -8.16 -2.32 6.81
CA ALA A 76 -9.03 -3.46 6.55
C ALA A 76 -9.74 -3.95 7.83
N TRP A 77 -9.06 -3.89 8.98
CA TRP A 77 -9.67 -4.18 10.27
C TRP A 77 -10.79 -3.19 10.60
N LEU A 78 -10.52 -1.89 10.42
CA LEU A 78 -11.49 -0.83 10.68
C LEU A 78 -12.70 -0.95 9.75
N LEU A 79 -12.48 -1.20 8.46
CA LEU A 79 -13.54 -1.45 7.48
C LEU A 79 -14.37 -2.68 7.83
N ALA A 80 -13.75 -3.80 8.20
CA ALA A 80 -14.46 -5.01 8.60
C ALA A 80 -15.25 -4.81 9.91
N TRP A 81 -14.74 -3.99 10.84
CA TRP A 81 -15.47 -3.63 12.06
C TRP A 81 -16.70 -2.77 11.74
N ILE A 82 -16.55 -1.74 10.91
CA ILE A 82 -17.67 -0.89 10.45
C ILE A 82 -18.72 -1.75 9.71
N TYR A 83 -18.28 -2.62 8.80
CA TYR A 83 -19.16 -3.53 8.08
C TYR A 83 -20.00 -4.39 9.04
N ASN A 84 -19.35 -5.01 10.03
CA ASN A 84 -20.05 -5.81 11.03
C ASN A 84 -21.07 -4.99 11.84
N GLN A 85 -20.76 -3.74 12.19
CA GLN A 85 -21.69 -2.86 12.90
C GLN A 85 -22.91 -2.50 12.04
N LEU A 86 -22.71 -2.16 10.76
CA LEU A 86 -23.78 -1.76 9.86
C LEU A 86 -24.79 -2.89 9.60
N ILE A 87 -24.34 -4.14 9.57
CA ILE A 87 -25.21 -5.29 9.27
C ILE A 87 -25.90 -5.82 10.53
N THR A 88 -25.34 -5.56 11.72
CA THR A 88 -25.95 -5.95 13.00
C THR A 88 -27.04 -4.97 13.44
N LYS A 89 -27.05 -3.73 12.93
CA LYS A 89 -28.10 -2.72 13.21
C LYS A 89 -29.36 -2.85 12.34
N LYS A 90 -29.67 -4.04 11.84
CA LYS A 90 -30.89 -4.32 11.05
C LYS A 90 -31.72 -5.37 11.77
#